data_AF-A0A351IX29-F1
#
_entry.id   AF-A0A351IX29-F1
#
_cell.length_a   1.000
_cell.length_b   1.000
_cell.length_c   1.000
_cell.angle_alpha   90.00
_cell.angle_beta   90.00
_cell.angle_gamma   90.00
#
_symmetry.space_group_name_H-M   'P 1'
#
loop_
_entity.id
_entity.type
_entity.pdbx_description
1 polymer ?
#
loop_
_entity_poly.entity_id
_entity_poly.type
_entity_poly.pdbx_seq_one_letter_code
_entity_poly.pdbx_strand_id
1 'polypeptide(L)'
;WFSSSDGLRLSTFLSLLSKKNLDTLEKEGGVCIVYTHFGYDFVDEEGHLNQGFKDTIDDLSARNGWFVPASELLDFLQPRVDTSPSRFHAWKLDVKWLFQRAIHWPRSKE
;
A
#
# COMPACT_ATOMS: atom_id res chain seq x y z
N TRP A 1 -2.95 10.84 -2.23
CA TRP A 1 -2.08 9.94 -3.01
C TRP A 1 -1.00 9.39 -2.11
N PHE A 2 -0.99 8.08 -1.90
CA PHE A 2 0.05 7.37 -1.15
C PHE A 2 0.70 6.31 -2.04
N SER A 3 2.03 6.35 -2.11
CA SER A 3 2.86 5.34 -2.74
C SER A 3 2.90 4.12 -1.81
N SER A 4 2.13 3.07 -2.10
CA SER A 4 2.24 1.73 -1.50
C SER A 4 2.61 1.72 -0.02
N SER A 5 1.63 1.94 0.87
CA SER A 5 1.86 1.88 2.30
C SER A 5 2.03 0.42 2.74
N ASP A 6 3.26 0.07 3.11
CA ASP A 6 3.61 -1.26 3.61
C ASP A 6 2.85 -1.58 4.91
N GLY A 7 1.84 -2.44 4.82
CA GLY A 7 1.11 -3.00 5.96
C GLY A 7 1.73 -4.30 6.48
N LEU A 8 3.06 -4.38 6.58
CA LEU A 8 3.80 -5.61 6.90
C LEU A 8 3.41 -6.26 8.23
N ARG A 9 3.03 -5.45 9.23
CA ARG A 9 2.63 -5.90 10.56
C ARG A 9 1.30 -5.27 10.93
N LEU A 10 0.58 -5.95 11.82
CA LEU A 10 -0.68 -5.47 12.37
C LEU A 10 -0.62 -4.01 12.85
N SER A 11 0.41 -3.62 13.59
CA SER A 11 0.53 -2.26 14.13
C SER A 11 0.60 -1.19 13.03
N THR A 12 1.32 -1.46 11.95
CA THR A 12 1.38 -0.55 10.79
C THR A 12 0.05 -0.49 10.07
N PHE A 13 -0.64 -1.63 9.92
CA PHE A 13 -1.97 -1.70 9.34
C PHE A 13 -2.99 -0.85 10.13
N LEU A 14 -3.04 -1.02 11.46
CA LEU A 14 -3.94 -0.28 12.34
C LEU A 14 -3.62 1.23 12.36
N SER A 15 -2.34 1.60 12.29
CA SER A 15 -1.93 3.01 12.22
C SER A 15 -2.36 3.64 10.89
N LEU A 16 -2.11 2.94 9.78
CA LEU A 16 -2.48 3.38 8.43
C LEU A 16 -3.99 3.58 8.30
N LEU A 17 -4.78 2.60 8.72
CA LEU A 17 -6.25 2.60 8.66
C LEU A 17 -6.89 3.15 9.93
N SER A 18 -6.17 3.95 10.71
CA SER A 18 -6.75 4.62 11.86
C SER A 18 -7.92 5.49 11.43
N LYS A 19 -8.94 5.58 12.30
CA LYS A 19 -10.14 6.39 12.06
C LYS A 19 -9.83 7.80 11.55
N LYS A 20 -8.83 8.46 12.16
CA LYS A 20 -8.38 9.81 11.76
C LYS A 20 -7.92 9.87 10.29
N ASN A 21 -7.17 8.86 9.85
CA ASN A 21 -6.67 8.80 8.47
C ASN A 21 -7.81 8.54 7.49
N LEU A 22 -8.73 7.64 7.83
CA LEU A 22 -9.92 7.37 7.02
C LEU A 22 -10.82 8.60 6.89
N ASP A 23 -11.09 9.29 8.00
CA ASP A 23 -11.88 10.53 8.01
C ASP A 23 -11.23 11.63 7.18
N THR A 24 -9.89 11.70 7.18
CA THR A 24 -9.13 12.64 6.34
C THR A 24 -9.22 12.27 4.86
N LEU A 25 -9.08 10.97 4.53
CA LEU A 25 -9.18 10.47 3.16
C LEU A 25 -10.56 10.77 2.56
N GLU A 26 -11.62 10.53 3.32
CA GLU A 26 -13.00 10.85 2.92
C GLU A 26 -13.19 12.34 2.71
N LYS A 27 -12.71 13.17 3.65
CA LYS A 27 -12.80 14.64 3.54
C LYS A 27 -12.09 15.18 2.30
N GLU A 28 -10.98 14.59 1.93
CA GLU A 28 -10.20 14.98 0.75
C GLU A 28 -10.74 14.40 -0.57
N GLY A 29 -11.71 13.48 -0.52
CA GLY A 29 -12.15 12.72 -1.69
C GLY A 29 -11.02 11.89 -2.31
N GLY A 30 -10.08 11.45 -1.46
CA GLY A 30 -8.86 10.77 -1.89
C GLY A 30 -9.04 9.28 -2.12
N VAL A 31 -7.99 8.65 -2.64
CA VAL A 31 -7.89 7.19 -2.79
C VAL A 31 -6.61 6.67 -2.14
N CYS A 32 -6.68 5.44 -1.63
CA CYS A 32 -5.56 4.74 -1.01
C CYS A 32 -5.52 3.31 -1.54
N ILE A 33 -4.31 2.80 -1.84
CA ILE A 33 -4.08 1.39 -2.13
C ILE A 33 -3.37 0.81 -0.91
N VAL A 34 -4.00 -0.18 -0.29
CA VAL A 34 -3.49 -0.84 0.91
C VAL A 34 -3.29 -2.32 0.62
N TYR A 35 -2.16 -2.84 1.05
CA TYR A 35 -1.86 -4.26 1.04
C TYR A 35 -1.27 -4.65 2.38
N THR A 36 -1.50 -5.89 2.80
CA THR A 36 -0.97 -6.42 4.05
C THR A 36 -0.43 -7.83 3.88
N HIS A 37 0.59 -8.15 4.68
CA HIS A 37 1.02 -9.52 4.89
C HIS A 37 0.29 -10.11 6.10
N PHE A 38 -0.76 -10.87 5.85
CA PHE A 38 -1.63 -11.43 6.90
C PHE A 38 -0.93 -12.44 7.85
N GLY A 39 0.33 -12.80 7.57
CA GLY A 39 1.09 -13.78 8.36
C GLY A 39 1.75 -13.24 9.64
N TYR A 40 1.68 -11.94 9.94
CA TYR A 40 2.40 -11.33 11.05
C TYR A 40 1.48 -10.58 12.03
N ASP A 41 1.33 -11.13 13.24
CA ASP A 41 0.62 -10.52 14.38
C ASP A 41 -0.90 -10.36 14.21
N PHE A 42 -1.50 -10.86 13.12
CA PHE A 42 -2.96 -10.80 12.91
C PHE A 42 -3.72 -11.84 13.72
N VAL A 43 -3.10 -12.97 14.04
CA VAL A 43 -3.70 -14.10 14.76
C VAL A 43 -2.81 -14.43 15.96
N ASP A 44 -3.42 -14.64 17.13
CA ASP A 44 -2.71 -15.05 18.35
C ASP A 44 -2.30 -16.54 18.31
N GLU A 45 -1.59 -17.00 19.34
CA GLU A 45 -1.11 -18.39 19.44
C GLU A 45 -2.27 -19.39 19.51
N GLU A 46 -3.42 -18.95 20.00
CA GLU A 46 -4.65 -19.73 20.12
C GLU A 46 -5.50 -19.73 18.82
N GLY A 47 -5.10 -18.98 17.79
CA GLY A 47 -5.79 -18.92 16.50
C GLY A 47 -6.89 -17.85 16.41
N HIS A 48 -6.99 -16.94 17.38
CA HIS A 48 -7.95 -15.84 17.34
C HIS A 48 -7.40 -14.64 16.58
N LEU A 49 -8.25 -14.13 15.68
CA LEU A 49 -7.98 -12.89 14.96
C LEU A 49 -8.00 -11.68 15.91
N ASN A 50 -6.99 -10.82 15.78
CA ASN A 50 -6.81 -9.63 16.59
C ASN A 50 -8.05 -8.72 16.59
N GLN A 51 -8.45 -8.25 17.77
CA GLN A 51 -9.67 -7.44 17.92
C GLN A 51 -9.56 -6.08 17.22
N GLY A 52 -8.42 -5.40 17.32
CA GLY A 52 -8.22 -4.11 16.65
C GLY A 52 -8.29 -4.23 15.13
N PHE A 53 -7.84 -5.36 14.56
CA PHE A 53 -8.03 -5.64 13.14
C PHE A 53 -9.51 -5.76 12.78
N LYS A 54 -10.29 -6.53 13.55
CA LYS A 54 -11.74 -6.67 13.33
C LYS A 54 -12.44 -5.32 13.40
N ASP A 55 -12.20 -4.56 14.47
CA ASP A 55 -12.81 -3.23 14.66
C ASP A 55 -12.48 -2.27 13.50
N THR A 56 -11.25 -2.34 12.99
CA THR A 56 -10.80 -1.53 11.85
C THR A 56 -11.48 -1.93 10.54
N ILE A 57 -11.62 -3.24 10.29
CA ILE A 57 -12.31 -3.75 9.09
C ILE A 57 -13.81 -3.46 9.16
N ASP A 58 -14.41 -3.60 10.33
CA ASP A 58 -15.82 -3.29 10.55
C ASP A 58 -16.09 -1.80 10.29
N ASP A 59 -15.27 -0.89 10.86
CA ASP A 59 -15.35 0.55 10.57
C ASP A 59 -15.15 0.85 9.08
N LEU A 60 -14.14 0.23 8.45
CA LEU A 60 -13.87 0.43 7.03
C LEU A 60 -15.04 -0.01 6.16
N SER A 61 -15.62 -1.18 6.43
CA SER A 61 -16.72 -1.75 5.64
C SER A 61 -18.04 -0.98 5.79
N ALA A 62 -18.23 -0.29 6.91
CA ALA A 62 -19.42 0.53 7.16
C ALA A 62 -19.37 1.90 6.44
N ARG A 63 -18.20 2.32 5.95
CA ARG A 63 -18.03 3.59 5.23
C ARG A 63 -18.54 3.48 3.80
N ASN A 64 -19.02 4.60 3.26
CA ASN A 64 -19.46 4.71 1.86
C ASN A 64 -18.27 4.85 0.90
N GLY A 65 -17.35 3.88 0.95
CA GLY A 65 -16.12 3.83 0.15
C GLY A 65 -16.28 3.02 -1.13
N TRP A 66 -15.46 3.33 -2.13
CA TRP A 66 -15.33 2.52 -3.34
C TRP A 66 -14.17 1.52 -3.15
N PHE A 67 -14.51 0.28 -2.79
CA PHE A 67 -13.55 -0.79 -2.52
C PHE A 67 -13.35 -1.67 -3.75
N VAL A 68 -12.26 -1.45 -4.47
CA VAL A 68 -11.94 -2.16 -5.72
C VAL A 68 -10.51 -2.67 -5.73
N PRO A 69 -10.22 -3.70 -6.56
CA PRO A 69 -8.84 -4.10 -6.82
C PRO A 69 -8.00 -2.92 -7.32
N ALA A 70 -6.70 -2.94 -7.00
CA ALA A 70 -5.78 -1.89 -7.43
C ALA A 70 -5.79 -1.68 -8.95
N SER A 71 -5.97 -2.74 -9.75
CA SER A 71 -6.07 -2.65 -11.21
C SER A 71 -7.24 -1.78 -11.65
N GLU A 72 -8.43 -2.00 -11.10
CA GLU A 72 -9.64 -1.25 -11.47
C GLU A 72 -9.52 0.22 -11.08
N LEU A 73 -8.93 0.51 -9.91
CA LEU A 73 -8.61 1.89 -9.52
C LEU A 73 -7.61 2.53 -10.51
N LEU A 74 -6.55 1.82 -10.89
CA LEU A 74 -5.55 2.34 -11.82
C LEU A 74 -6.11 2.57 -13.22
N ASP A 75 -6.99 1.69 -13.68
CA ASP A 75 -7.73 1.85 -14.95
C ASP A 75 -8.64 3.07 -14.90
N PHE A 76 -9.33 3.29 -13.77
CA PHE A 76 -10.15 4.49 -13.56
C PHE A 76 -9.32 5.79 -13.52
N LEU A 77 -8.13 5.74 -12.90
CA LEU A 77 -7.20 6.87 -12.83
C LEU A 77 -6.41 7.08 -14.12
N GLN A 78 -6.44 6.12 -15.06
CA GLN A 78 -5.69 6.21 -16.30
C GLN A 78 -6.14 7.46 -17.05
N PRO A 79 -5.23 8.42 -17.30
CA PRO A 79 -5.56 9.56 -18.15
C PRO A 79 -5.97 9.02 -19.52
N ARG A 80 -6.95 9.64 -20.19
CA ARG A 80 -7.19 9.43 -21.64
C ARG A 80 -6.04 9.94 -22.53
N VAL A 81 -4.83 10.06 -22.00
CA VAL A 81 -3.66 10.66 -22.65
C VAL A 81 -2.51 9.67 -22.54
N ASP A 82 -1.93 9.31 -23.69
CA ASP A 82 -0.70 8.52 -23.85
C ASP A 82 0.50 9.18 -23.15
N THR A 83 0.55 9.15 -21.82
CA THR A 83 1.74 9.54 -21.07
C THR A 83 2.60 8.32 -20.85
N SER A 84 3.17 7.80 -21.94
CA SER A 84 4.36 6.97 -21.82
C SER A 84 5.45 7.82 -21.14
N PRO A 85 6.04 7.36 -20.03
CA PRO A 85 7.13 8.09 -19.40
C PRO A 85 8.22 8.33 -20.45
N SER A 86 8.67 9.58 -20.58
CA SER A 86 9.75 9.94 -21.50
C SER A 86 10.91 8.96 -21.36
N ARG A 87 11.48 8.48 -22.46
CA ARG A 87 12.56 7.47 -22.48
C ARG A 87 13.73 7.81 -21.54
N PHE A 88 13.97 9.10 -21.30
CA PHE A 88 14.97 9.58 -20.35
C PHE A 88 14.62 9.35 -18.88
N HIS A 89 13.34 9.45 -18.51
CA HIS A 89 12.87 9.15 -17.16
C HIS A 89 12.99 7.66 -16.86
N ALA A 90 12.63 6.80 -17.81
CA ALA A 90 12.82 5.35 -17.69
C ALA A 90 14.31 5.00 -17.53
N TRP A 91 15.18 5.54 -18.41
CA TRP A 91 16.63 5.29 -18.32
C TRP A 91 17.24 5.76 -16.99
N LYS A 92 16.81 6.91 -16.44
CA LYS A 92 17.28 7.39 -15.14
C LYS A 92 16.91 6.43 -14.01
N LEU A 93 15.72 5.85 -14.06
CA LEU A 93 15.28 4.84 -13.09
C LEU A 93 16.10 3.55 -13.23
N ASP A 94 16.37 3.11 -14.46
CA ASP A 94 17.20 1.92 -14.72
C ASP A 94 18.63 2.10 -14.23
N VAL A 95 19.24 3.26 -14.47
CA VAL A 95 20.58 3.59 -13.99
C VAL A 95 20.61 3.64 -12.47
N LYS A 96 19.62 4.28 -11.83
CA LYS A 96 19.51 4.31 -10.36
C LYS A 96 19.40 2.89 -9.78
N TRP A 97 18.59 2.05 -10.40
CA TRP A 97 18.45 0.64 -10.01
C TRP A 97 19.75 -0.14 -10.19
N LEU A 98 20.47 0.05 -11.29
CA LEU A 98 21.77 -0.60 -11.53
C LEU A 98 22.81 -0.19 -10.49
N PHE A 99 22.87 1.09 -10.13
CA PHE A 99 23.76 1.56 -9.06
C PHE A 99 23.38 0.97 -7.70
N GLN A 100 22.09 0.99 -7.34
CA GLN A 100 21.63 0.35 -6.10
C GLN A 100 21.99 -1.14 -6.07
N ARG A 101 21.78 -1.85 -7.18
CA ARG A 101 22.12 -3.27 -7.27
C ARG A 101 23.62 -3.51 -7.13
N ALA A 102 24.46 -2.70 -7.79
CA ALA A 102 25.92 -2.82 -7.70
C ALA A 102 26.46 -2.51 -6.29
N ILE A 103 25.88 -1.52 -5.61
CA ILE A 103 26.27 -1.12 -4.25
C ILE A 103 25.86 -2.18 -3.20
N HIS A 104 24.71 -2.83 -3.37
CA HIS A 104 24.21 -3.84 -2.42
C HIS A 104 24.64 -5.28 -2.72
N TRP A 105 25.23 -5.55 -3.89
CA TRP A 105 25.72 -6.88 -4.29
C TRP A 105 26.88 -7.47 -3.45
N PRO A 106 27.83 -6.72 -2.85
CA PRO A 106 29.05 -7.33 -2.30
C PRO A 106 28.87 -8.02 -0.93
N ARG A 107 27.64 -8.30 -0.47
CA ARG A 107 27.37 -8.97 0.82
C ARG A 107 26.69 -10.36 0.73
N SER A 108 26.62 -10.97 -0.45
CA SER A 108 25.99 -12.29 -0.65
C SER A 108 26.97 -13.46 -0.84
N LYS A 109 28.22 -13.31 -0.42
CA LYS A 109 29.18 -14.42 -0.39
C LYS A 109 29.91 -14.48 0.95
N GLU A 110 29.23 -14.95 1.99
CA GLU A 110 29.76 -15.83 3.04
C GLU A 110 28.61 -16.70 3.57
#